data_AF-A0A951KKZ6-F1
#
_entry.id   AF-A0A951KKZ6-F1
#
_cell.length_a   1.000
_cell.length_b   1.000
_cell.length_c   1.000
_cell.angle_alpha   90.00
_cell.angle_beta   90.00
_cell.angle_gamma   90.00
#
_symmetry.space_group_name_H-M   'P 1'
#
loop_
_entity.id
_entity.type
_entity.pdbx_description
1 polymer ?
#
loop_
_entity_poly.entity_id
_entity_poly.type
_entity_poly.pdbx_seq_one_letter_code
_entity_poly.pdbx_strand_id
1 'polypeptide(L)'
;MPIQHVEQQRGPDGEISYTVAETPEPQPWAVDADFAVVGHPHTRVEGADKVTGRARYTYDVRLPGQLYAAVLRSPHPHARIKNLDISRAEALPGVRAVISSATHPDISWYE
;
A
#
# COMPACT_ATOMS: atom_id res chain seq x y z
N MET A 1 22.68 1.34 -14.06
CA MET A 1 21.59 1.17 -15.03
C MET A 1 21.07 2.57 -15.32
N PRO A 2 21.20 3.10 -16.55
CA PRO A 2 20.78 4.46 -16.87
C PRO A 2 19.28 4.63 -16.64
N ILE A 3 18.88 5.77 -16.09
CA ILE A 3 17.47 6.11 -15.92
C ILE A 3 16.94 6.49 -17.31
N GLN A 4 15.99 5.71 -17.81
CA GLN A 4 15.31 5.98 -19.07
C GLN A 4 14.08 6.83 -18.79
N HIS A 5 13.99 8.00 -19.42
CA HIS A 5 12.73 8.77 -19.48
C HIS A 5 12.25 8.85 -20.92
N VAL A 6 10.92 8.92 -21.08
CA VAL A 6 10.29 8.98 -22.39
C VAL A 6 9.99 10.45 -22.69
N GLU A 7 10.63 10.99 -23.73
CA GLU A 7 10.27 12.29 -24.27
C GLU A 7 9.26 12.12 -25.39
N GLN A 8 8.15 12.83 -25.26
CA GLN A 8 7.09 12.85 -26.26
C GLN A 8 7.27 14.09 -27.14
N GLN A 9 7.44 13.88 -28.44
CA GLN A 9 7.42 14.97 -29.42
C GLN A 9 6.22 14.79 -30.35
N ARG A 10 5.48 15.88 -30.55
CA ARG A 10 4.37 15.91 -31.50
C ARG A 10 4.86 16.58 -32.78
N GLY A 11 4.86 15.83 -33.86
CA GLY A 11 5.15 16.33 -35.20
C GLY A 11 4.03 17.23 -35.74
N PRO A 12 4.31 18.01 -36.79
CA PRO A 12 3.37 18.96 -37.39
C PRO A 12 2.08 18.29 -37.93
N ASP A 13 2.15 17.00 -38.30
CA ASP A 13 1.02 16.22 -38.84
C ASP A 13 0.18 15.52 -37.74
N GLY A 14 0.46 15.81 -36.47
CA GLY A 14 -0.21 15.19 -35.33
C GLY A 14 0.34 13.81 -34.95
N GLU A 15 1.36 13.33 -35.64
CA GLU A 15 2.11 12.13 -35.27
C GLU A 15 2.83 12.35 -33.93
N ILE A 16 2.71 11.38 -33.03
CA ILE A 16 3.37 11.39 -31.72
C ILE A 16 4.56 10.43 -31.80
N SER A 17 5.78 10.95 -31.74
CA SER A 17 6.98 10.15 -31.58
C SER A 17 7.39 10.10 -30.11
N TYR A 18 7.85 8.92 -29.68
CA TYR A 18 8.41 8.70 -28.36
C TYR A 18 9.89 8.39 -28.52
N THR A 19 10.75 9.23 -27.96
CA THR A 19 12.19 8.94 -27.89
C THR A 19 12.51 8.54 -26.46
N VAL A 20 13.08 7.34 -26.29
CA VAL A 20 13.64 6.93 -25.01
C VAL A 20 14.99 7.63 -24.88
N ALA A 21 15.04 8.67 -24.06
CA ALA A 21 16.28 9.37 -23.76
C ALA A 21 16.95 8.69 -22.56
N GLU A 22 18.19 8.26 -22.75
CA GLU A 22 19.02 7.78 -21.65
C GLU A 22 19.66 8.98 -20.96
N THR A 23 19.25 9.25 -19.72
CA THR A 23 19.96 10.25 -18.92
C THR A 23 21.24 9.60 -18.37
N PRO A 24 22.39 10.30 -18.41
CA PRO A 24 23.58 9.86 -17.70
C PRO A 24 23.24 9.51 -16.26
N GLU A 25 23.90 8.50 -15.69
CA GLU A 25 23.68 8.18 -14.28
C GLU A 25 23.85 9.45 -13.43
N PRO A 26 22.89 9.74 -12.53
CA PRO A 26 22.97 10.94 -11.71
C PRO A 26 24.26 10.86 -10.90
N GLN A 27 25.06 11.92 -10.97
CA GLN A 27 26.30 11.99 -10.21
C GLN A 27 25.95 11.91 -8.71
N PRO A 28 26.69 11.11 -7.93
CA PRO A 28 26.57 11.13 -6.49
C PRO A 28 26.77 12.55 -5.97
N TRP A 29 26.11 12.82 -4.86
CA TRP A 29 26.27 14.05 -4.11
C TRP A 29 27.67 14.07 -3.50
N ALA A 30 28.28 15.25 -3.42
CA ALA A 30 29.56 15.39 -2.73
C ALA A 30 29.39 15.06 -1.24
N VAL A 31 30.40 14.42 -0.65
CA VAL A 31 30.37 13.94 0.74
C VAL A 31 30.20 15.09 1.74
N ASP A 32 30.68 16.27 1.36
CA ASP A 32 30.65 17.53 2.09
C ASP A 32 29.65 18.54 1.51
N ALA A 33 28.75 18.09 0.63
CA ALA A 33 27.74 18.96 0.06
C ALA A 33 26.89 19.60 1.16
N ASP A 34 26.85 20.93 1.16
CA ASP A 34 25.97 21.70 2.03
C ASP A 34 24.57 21.76 1.40
N PHE A 35 23.61 21.08 2.02
CA PHE A 35 22.25 20.98 1.53
C PHE A 35 21.33 21.94 2.26
N ALA A 36 20.42 22.56 1.53
CA ALA A 36 19.39 23.41 2.13
C ALA A 36 18.42 22.67 3.08
N VAL A 37 18.33 21.34 2.99
CA VAL A 37 17.35 20.53 3.74
C VAL A 37 18.01 19.40 4.54
N VAL A 38 18.93 18.66 3.92
CA VAL A 38 19.62 17.54 4.57
C VAL A 38 20.62 18.10 5.59
N GLY A 39 20.70 17.48 6.77
CA GLY A 39 21.60 17.93 7.85
C GLY A 39 21.07 19.10 8.70
N HIS A 40 19.92 19.67 8.34
CA HIS A 40 19.34 20.83 9.02
C HIS A 40 18.09 20.47 9.84
N PRO A 41 17.86 21.11 11.00
CA PRO A 41 16.65 20.90 11.77
C PRO A 41 15.45 21.52 11.04
N HIS A 42 14.50 20.69 10.66
CA HIS A 42 13.23 21.13 10.08
C HIS A 42 12.05 20.63 10.90
N THR A 43 11.04 21.49 11.04
CA THR A 43 9.77 21.07 11.62
C THR A 43 9.09 20.07 10.71
N ARG A 44 8.74 18.92 11.26
CA ARG A 44 7.93 17.94 10.54
C ARG A 44 6.51 18.47 10.38
N VAL A 45 6.05 18.57 9.13
CA VAL A 45 4.72 19.11 8.77
C VAL A 45 3.61 18.48 9.62
N GLU A 46 3.59 17.15 9.72
CA GLU A 46 2.57 16.41 10.48
C GLU A 46 2.90 16.25 11.98
N GLY A 47 4.02 16.79 12.45
CA GLY A 47 4.56 16.52 13.78
C GLY A 47 3.60 16.94 14.89
N ALA A 48 3.07 18.16 14.80
CA ALA A 48 2.15 18.72 15.78
C ALA A 48 0.87 17.88 15.91
N ASP A 49 0.25 17.47 14.80
CA ASP A 49 -0.98 16.68 14.83
C ASP A 49 -0.76 15.28 15.42
N LYS A 50 0.40 14.67 15.17
CA LYS A 50 0.73 13.34 15.73
C LYS A 50 0.95 13.37 17.23
N VAL A 51 1.65 14.38 17.76
CA VAL A 51 1.97 14.45 19.20
C VAL A 51 0.82 14.99 20.05
N THR A 52 -0.14 15.69 19.44
CA THR A 52 -1.33 16.21 20.12
C THR A 52 -2.55 15.28 20.03
N GLY A 53 -2.45 14.17 19.29
CA GLY A 53 -3.58 13.26 19.06
C GLY A 53 -4.64 13.79 18.09
N ARG A 54 -4.33 14.86 17.33
CA ARG A 54 -5.23 15.42 16.31
C ARG A 54 -5.17 14.66 14.99
N ALA A 55 -4.07 13.97 14.73
CA ALA A 55 -3.92 13.13 13.54
C ALA A 55 -4.98 12.00 13.55
N ARG A 56 -5.75 11.89 12.47
CA ARG A 56 -6.75 10.82 12.30
C ARG A 56 -6.14 9.69 11.49
N TYR A 57 -6.15 8.49 12.05
CA TYR A 57 -5.69 7.27 11.39
C TYR A 57 -6.88 6.44 10.92
N THR A 58 -6.60 5.42 10.10
CA THR A 58 -7.61 4.47 9.61
C THR A 58 -8.39 3.82 10.76
N TYR A 59 -7.75 3.62 11.91
CA TYR A 59 -8.39 3.07 13.11
C TYR A 59 -9.41 4.03 13.76
N ASP A 60 -9.29 5.34 13.56
CA ASP A 60 -10.19 6.35 14.14
C ASP A 60 -11.46 6.56 13.30
N VAL A 61 -11.46 6.06 12.07
CA VAL A 61 -12.59 6.16 11.17
C VAL A 61 -13.67 5.14 11.56
N ARG A 62 -14.90 5.61 11.69
CA ARG A 62 -16.11 4.79 11.91
C ARG A 62 -17.10 5.10 10.81
N LEU A 63 -17.52 4.07 10.07
CA LEU A 63 -18.50 4.20 8.98
C LEU A 63 -19.85 3.61 9.40
N PRO A 64 -20.99 4.18 8.97
CA PRO A 64 -22.30 3.56 9.18
C PRO A 64 -22.32 2.12 8.62
N GLY A 65 -22.73 1.16 9.44
CA GLY A 65 -22.78 -0.25 9.03
C GLY A 65 -21.43 -0.97 8.97
N GLN A 66 -20.35 -0.38 9.50
CA GLN A 66 -19.03 -1.00 9.52
C GLN A 66 -19.04 -2.36 10.26
N LEU A 67 -18.54 -3.40 9.58
CA LEU A 67 -18.29 -4.70 10.17
C LEU A 67 -16.87 -4.76 10.76
N TYR A 68 -16.71 -5.55 11.82
CA TYR A 68 -15.41 -5.87 12.41
C TYR A 68 -15.01 -7.27 11.98
N ALA A 69 -13.74 -7.43 11.58
CA ALA A 69 -13.18 -8.72 11.20
C ALA A 69 -12.24 -9.24 12.29
N ALA A 70 -12.25 -10.55 12.48
CA ALA A 70 -11.26 -11.27 13.27
C ALA A 70 -10.64 -12.36 12.39
N VAL A 71 -9.32 -12.51 12.45
CA VAL A 71 -8.58 -13.47 11.61
C VAL A 71 -8.12 -14.63 12.46
N LEU A 72 -8.63 -15.83 12.18
CA LEU A 72 -8.09 -17.08 12.71
C LEU A 72 -6.79 -17.40 11.98
N ARG A 73 -5.68 -17.38 12.70
CA ARG A 73 -4.35 -17.68 12.14
C ARG A 73 -3.91 -19.09 12.51
N SER A 74 -3.05 -19.68 11.68
CA SER A 74 -2.42 -20.96 11.96
C SER A 74 -1.61 -20.87 13.27
N PRO A 75 -1.78 -21.80 14.22
CA PRO A 75 -0.90 -21.92 15.37
C PRO A 75 0.44 -22.57 15.03
N HIS A 76 0.58 -23.13 13.82
CA HIS A 76 1.77 -23.83 13.36
C HIS A 76 2.50 -23.02 12.28
N PRO A 77 3.84 -22.93 12.32
CA PRO A 77 4.63 -22.25 11.29
C PRO A 77 4.47 -22.87 9.88
N HIS A 78 4.29 -24.20 9.81
CA HIS A 78 4.05 -24.91 8.57
C HIS A 78 3.15 -26.12 8.80
N ALA A 79 2.00 -26.16 8.12
CA ALA A 79 1.04 -27.25 8.21
C ALA A 79 0.15 -27.30 6.97
N ARG A 80 -0.44 -28.47 6.68
CA ARG A 80 -1.53 -28.59 5.68
C ARG A 80 -2.87 -28.58 6.40
N ILE A 81 -3.79 -27.75 5.92
CA ILE A 81 -5.18 -27.73 6.41
C ILE A 81 -5.87 -29.00 5.89
N LYS A 82 -6.18 -29.94 6.79
CA LYS A 82 -6.93 -31.16 6.44
C LYS A 82 -8.44 -30.99 6.55
N ASN A 83 -8.87 -30.18 7.52
CA ASN A 83 -10.27 -29.88 7.79
C ASN A 83 -10.37 -28.49 8.43
N LEU A 84 -11.45 -27.76 8.12
CA LEU A 84 -11.82 -26.50 8.73
C LEU A 84 -13.35 -26.50 8.94
N ASP A 85 -13.78 -26.59 10.20
CA ASP A 85 -15.19 -26.49 10.57
C ASP A 85 -15.48 -25.06 11.07
N ILE A 86 -16.36 -24.37 10.34
CA ILE A 86 -16.76 -22.98 10.63
C ILE A 86 -18.14 -22.87 11.28
N SER A 87 -18.86 -23.98 11.44
CA SER A 87 -20.27 -24.00 11.89
C SER A 87 -20.50 -23.26 13.20
N ARG A 88 -19.59 -23.44 14.16
CA ARG A 88 -19.64 -22.76 15.46
C ARG A 88 -19.48 -21.25 15.35
N ALA A 89 -18.63 -20.77 14.43
CA ALA A 89 -18.42 -19.35 14.23
C ALA A 89 -19.64 -18.72 13.55
N GLU A 90 -20.23 -19.39 12.56
CA GLU A 90 -21.43 -18.93 11.86
C GLU A 90 -22.66 -18.83 12.78
N ALA A 91 -22.77 -19.72 13.76
CA ALA A 91 -23.88 -19.73 14.71
C ALA A 91 -23.82 -18.65 15.79
N LEU A 92 -22.71 -17.89 15.91
CA LEU A 92 -22.56 -16.88 16.95
C LEU A 92 -23.45 -15.64 16.67
N PRO A 93 -24.18 -15.13 17.67
CA PRO A 93 -24.92 -13.88 17.53
C PRO A 93 -24.00 -12.73 17.12
N GLY A 94 -24.39 -11.99 16.07
CA GLY A 94 -23.62 -10.83 15.57
C GLY A 94 -22.58 -11.17 14.50
N VAL A 95 -22.33 -12.46 14.21
CA VAL A 95 -21.49 -12.83 13.06
C VAL A 95 -22.27 -12.60 11.77
N ARG A 96 -21.73 -11.74 10.90
CA ARG A 96 -22.35 -11.45 9.59
C ARG A 96 -21.97 -12.46 8.52
N ALA A 97 -20.73 -12.96 8.54
CA ALA A 97 -20.18 -13.91 7.58
C ALA A 97 -18.89 -14.53 8.13
N VAL A 98 -18.56 -15.74 7.65
CA VAL A 98 -17.25 -16.38 7.84
C VAL A 98 -16.63 -16.63 6.46
N ILE A 99 -15.48 -16.00 6.20
CA ILE A 99 -14.78 -16.09 4.92
C ILE A 99 -13.63 -17.10 5.05
N SER A 100 -13.63 -18.09 4.18
CA SER A 100 -12.64 -19.15 4.10
C SER A 100 -12.25 -19.39 2.63
N SER A 101 -11.28 -20.27 2.38
CA SER A 101 -10.95 -20.68 1.00
C SER A 101 -12.19 -21.19 0.23
N ALA A 102 -13.12 -21.86 0.90
CA ALA A 102 -14.34 -22.39 0.26
C ALA A 102 -15.43 -21.33 0.02
N THR A 103 -15.39 -20.19 0.72
CA THR A 103 -16.46 -19.18 0.71
C THR A 103 -16.00 -17.82 0.21
N HIS A 104 -14.74 -17.69 -0.20
CA HIS A 104 -14.22 -16.43 -0.75
C HIS A 104 -14.97 -16.11 -2.06
N PRO A 105 -15.29 -14.83 -2.30
CA PRO A 105 -15.86 -14.41 -3.58
C PRO A 105 -14.83 -14.63 -4.68
N ASP A 106 -15.30 -15.04 -5.85
CA ASP A 106 -14.46 -15.15 -7.05
C ASP A 106 -13.90 -13.76 -7.42
N ILE A 107 -12.58 -13.62 -7.47
CA ILE A 107 -11.90 -12.33 -7.70
C ILE A 107 -11.15 -12.41 -9.02
N SER A 108 -11.67 -11.68 -10.02
CA SER A 108 -11.31 -11.83 -11.45
C SER A 108 -9.87 -11.48 -11.85
N TRP A 109 -9.01 -11.07 -10.91
CA TRP A 109 -7.61 -10.67 -11.18
C TRP A 109 -6.59 -11.57 -10.47
N TYR A 110 -7.01 -12.76 -10.02
CA TYR A 110 -6.19 -13.73 -9.28
C TYR A 110 -6.09 -15.09 -10.00
N GLU A 111 -6.00 -15.08 -11.35
CA GLU A 111 -5.71 -16.25 -12.20
C GLU A 111 -4.23 -16.35 -12.59
#